data_AF-A0AAU5YEG6-F1
#
_entry.id   AF-A0AAU5YEG6-F1
#
_cell.length_a   1.000
_cell.length_b   1.000
_cell.length_c   1.000
_cell.angle_alpha   90.00
_cell.angle_beta   90.00
_cell.angle_gamma   90.00
#
_symmetry.space_group_name_H-M   'P 1'
#
loop_
_entity.id
_entity.type
_entity.pdbx_description
1 polymer ?
#
loop_
_entity_poly.entity_id
_entity_poly.type
_entity_poly.pdbx_seq_one_letter_code
_entity_poly.pdbx_strand_id
1 'polypeptide(L)'
;MTGTAGDVIRIAKSQVGYHEGYSGGHWTNLQKYSPAVPGLEWSQNQAWCATFAAWCFQEAGMPKGSYPVTASCALGVSWWENAGRFSDYPGIGAQVFFGSGGGSHTGLVYAYDADFIYTAEGNTNSSGSAEGDGVYLKKRARRDTYVYGYGYPSYPTGIVTADPAWKNPTAPSQQEEAVALTDDDIKKIGRQVVTGANGAKSPDDPTVEWAMSSFLGLTYKTARTIAADVAAVKAKVESLSVGGVDLDALAEKVADKLAARLAE
;
A
#
# COMPACT_ATOMS: atom_id res chain seq x y z
N MET A 1 -13.48 -6.10 8.93
CA MET A 1 -12.06 -6.41 8.76
C MET A 1 -11.29 -5.20 9.23
N THR A 2 -10.30 -5.39 10.09
CA THR A 2 -9.39 -4.32 10.53
C THR A 2 -8.28 -4.17 9.50
N GLY A 3 -8.07 -2.97 8.97
CA GLY A 3 -7.09 -2.71 7.92
C GLY A 3 -5.65 -3.08 8.30
N THR A 4 -4.86 -3.48 7.29
CA THR A 4 -3.42 -3.76 7.42
C THR A 4 -2.57 -2.71 6.72
N ALA A 5 -1.25 -2.72 6.95
CA ALA A 5 -0.32 -1.89 6.19
C ALA A 5 -0.40 -2.19 4.68
N GLY A 6 -0.55 -3.48 4.31
CA GLY A 6 -0.73 -3.90 2.93
C GLY A 6 -1.98 -3.33 2.27
N ASP A 7 -3.10 -3.25 3.01
CA ASP A 7 -4.34 -2.66 2.50
C ASP A 7 -4.20 -1.16 2.23
N VAL A 8 -3.62 -0.43 3.18
CA VAL A 8 -3.35 1.02 3.02
C VAL A 8 -2.48 1.27 1.79
N ILE A 9 -1.41 0.48 1.62
CA ILE A 9 -0.50 0.58 0.48
C ILE A 9 -1.23 0.26 -0.83
N ARG A 10 -2.00 -0.82 -0.87
CA ARG A 10 -2.78 -1.23 -2.05
C ARG A 10 -3.75 -0.14 -2.46
N ILE A 11 -4.44 0.48 -1.50
CA ILE A 11 -5.37 1.56 -1.75
C ILE A 11 -4.64 2.79 -2.26
N ALA A 12 -3.58 3.24 -1.59
CA ALA A 12 -2.82 4.41 -2.01
C ALA A 12 -2.26 4.24 -3.44
N LYS A 13 -1.70 3.07 -3.75
CA LYS A 13 -1.19 2.74 -5.09
C LYS A 13 -2.28 2.70 -6.16
N SER A 14 -3.49 2.26 -5.82
CA SER A 14 -4.61 2.24 -6.79
C SER A 14 -5.05 3.64 -7.22
N GLN A 15 -4.63 4.69 -6.51
CA GLN A 15 -4.95 6.07 -6.84
C GLN A 15 -3.89 6.74 -7.70
N VAL A 16 -2.73 6.12 -7.94
CA VAL A 16 -1.65 6.71 -8.76
C VAL A 16 -2.18 7.06 -10.15
N GLY A 17 -1.90 8.29 -10.59
CA GLY A 17 -2.43 8.85 -11.84
C GLY A 17 -3.79 9.56 -11.70
N TYR A 18 -4.40 9.57 -10.51
CA TYR A 18 -5.52 10.46 -10.22
C TYR A 18 -5.04 11.91 -10.21
N HIS A 19 -5.82 12.79 -10.82
CA HIS A 19 -5.61 14.23 -10.82
C HIS A 19 -6.80 14.96 -10.19
N GLU A 20 -6.51 16.08 -9.55
CA GLU A 20 -7.51 17.03 -9.10
C GLU A 20 -8.18 17.77 -10.27
N GLY A 21 -9.22 18.55 -9.96
CA GLY A 21 -9.89 19.40 -10.93
C GLY A 21 -8.95 20.41 -11.57
N TYR A 22 -9.19 20.71 -12.85
CA TYR A 22 -8.45 21.71 -13.61
C TYR A 22 -9.45 22.71 -14.20
N SER A 23 -9.25 24.00 -13.93
CA SER A 23 -10.11 25.07 -14.44
C SER A 23 -9.31 26.34 -14.63
N GLY A 24 -9.64 27.14 -15.64
CA GLY A 24 -8.99 28.44 -15.85
C GLY A 24 -7.46 28.39 -15.94
N GLY A 25 -6.89 27.29 -16.46
CA GLY A 25 -5.44 27.12 -16.62
C GLY A 25 -4.67 26.68 -15.37
N HIS A 26 -5.35 26.37 -14.26
CA HIS A 26 -4.72 25.97 -13.00
C HIS A 26 -5.41 24.75 -12.38
N TRP A 27 -4.64 24.00 -11.59
CA TRP A 27 -5.15 22.93 -10.74
C TRP A 27 -5.86 23.56 -9.53
N THR A 28 -7.05 23.05 -9.20
CA THR A 28 -7.98 23.74 -8.29
C THR A 28 -8.06 23.11 -6.91
N ASN A 29 -7.27 22.07 -6.63
CA ASN A 29 -7.39 21.19 -5.47
C ASN A 29 -8.79 20.58 -5.29
N LEU A 30 -9.61 20.56 -6.34
CA LEU A 30 -10.94 19.94 -6.31
C LEU A 30 -10.78 18.43 -6.47
N GLN A 31 -11.05 17.65 -5.43
CA GLN A 31 -10.85 16.20 -5.45
C GLN A 31 -11.95 15.42 -4.73
N LYS A 32 -11.92 14.09 -4.90
CA LYS A 32 -12.93 13.15 -4.37
C LYS A 32 -12.73 12.72 -2.91
N TYR A 33 -11.58 12.96 -2.32
CA TYR A 33 -11.17 12.56 -0.98
C TYR A 33 -11.80 13.40 0.14
N SER A 34 -11.77 14.74 0.07
CA SER A 34 -12.37 15.61 1.09
C SER A 34 -13.84 15.27 1.40
N PRO A 35 -14.74 15.11 0.41
CA PRO A 35 -16.13 14.78 0.68
C PRO A 35 -16.34 13.32 1.11
N ALA A 36 -15.34 12.46 0.90
CA ALA A 36 -15.40 11.04 1.24
C ALA A 36 -14.90 10.74 2.66
N VAL A 37 -14.18 11.66 3.30
CA VAL A 37 -13.70 11.50 4.68
C VAL A 37 -14.56 12.35 5.62
N PRO A 38 -15.41 11.72 6.47
CA PRO A 38 -16.28 12.47 7.37
C PRO A 38 -15.50 13.43 8.26
N GLY A 39 -15.88 14.71 8.23
CA GLY A 39 -15.24 15.78 8.99
C GLY A 39 -14.17 16.56 8.21
N LEU A 40 -13.85 16.17 6.97
CA LEU A 40 -12.91 16.88 6.09
C LEU A 40 -13.57 17.49 4.86
N GLU A 41 -14.91 17.52 4.78
CA GLU A 41 -15.65 18.07 3.64
C GLU A 41 -15.28 19.55 3.38
N TRP A 42 -15.05 20.30 4.46
CA TRP A 42 -14.63 21.71 4.44
C TRP A 42 -13.25 21.94 3.78
N SER A 43 -12.42 20.90 3.67
CA SER A 43 -11.06 20.99 3.11
C SER A 43 -11.03 20.94 1.58
N GLN A 44 -12.19 20.93 0.91
CA GLN A 44 -12.25 20.93 -0.54
C GLN A 44 -11.57 22.19 -1.13
N ASN A 45 -10.85 22.02 -2.25
CA ASN A 45 -10.02 23.06 -2.86
C ASN A 45 -8.84 23.54 -1.98
N GLN A 46 -8.52 22.83 -0.90
CA GLN A 46 -7.28 23.03 -0.13
C GLN A 46 -6.26 21.96 -0.50
N ALA A 47 -4.98 22.19 -0.15
CA ALA A 47 -3.95 21.17 -0.26
C ALA A 47 -4.41 19.87 0.45
N TRP A 48 -4.32 18.75 -0.25
CA TRP A 48 -5.04 17.53 0.12
C TRP A 48 -4.14 16.31 0.36
N CYS A 49 -2.83 16.51 0.54
CA CYS A 49 -1.90 15.41 0.86
C CYS A 49 -2.27 14.67 2.16
N ALA A 50 -2.61 15.40 3.23
CA ALA A 50 -3.05 14.80 4.50
C ALA A 50 -4.47 14.21 4.41
N THR A 51 -5.38 14.88 3.68
CA THR A 51 -6.72 14.34 3.40
C THR A 51 -6.65 13.03 2.63
N PHE A 52 -5.74 12.91 1.66
CA PHE A 52 -5.48 11.67 0.94
C PHE A 52 -4.99 10.54 1.84
N ALA A 53 -4.05 10.82 2.74
CA ALA A 53 -3.59 9.83 3.71
C ALA A 53 -4.74 9.35 4.63
N ALA A 54 -5.53 10.28 5.16
CA ALA A 54 -6.71 9.95 5.98
C ALA A 54 -7.74 9.11 5.22
N TRP A 55 -7.99 9.44 3.94
CA TRP A 55 -8.85 8.67 3.06
C TRP A 55 -8.31 7.25 2.84
N CYS A 56 -7.01 7.08 2.57
CA CYS A 56 -6.41 5.76 2.38
C CYS A 56 -6.55 4.88 3.64
N PHE A 57 -6.38 5.45 4.84
CA PHE A 57 -6.60 4.73 6.08
C PHE A 57 -8.06 4.32 6.26
N GLN A 58 -9.00 5.22 5.96
CA GLN A 58 -10.43 4.94 6.02
C GLN A 58 -10.83 3.80 5.08
N GLU A 59 -10.44 3.88 3.81
CA GLU A 59 -10.76 2.87 2.80
C GLU A 59 -10.11 1.52 3.10
N ALA A 60 -8.97 1.52 3.81
CA ALA A 60 -8.34 0.30 4.28
C ALA A 60 -9.12 -0.36 5.42
N GLY A 61 -10.17 0.28 5.94
CA GLY A 61 -10.91 -0.20 7.10
C GLY A 61 -10.13 -0.05 8.40
N MET A 62 -9.22 0.93 8.48
CA MET A 62 -8.56 1.24 9.74
C MET A 62 -9.58 1.74 10.77
N PRO A 63 -9.52 1.29 12.03
CA PRO A 63 -10.43 1.78 13.07
C PRO A 63 -10.32 3.29 13.25
N LYS A 64 -11.46 3.97 13.46
CA LYS A 64 -11.44 5.39 13.85
C LYS A 64 -10.58 5.57 15.11
N GLY A 65 -9.76 6.62 15.13
CA GLY A 65 -8.83 6.91 16.22
C GLY A 65 -7.50 6.13 16.15
N SER A 66 -7.29 5.29 15.13
CA SER A 66 -5.97 4.65 14.90
C SER A 66 -5.07 5.42 13.93
N TYR A 67 -5.56 6.54 13.40
CA TYR A 67 -4.89 7.47 12.48
C TYR A 67 -5.51 8.88 12.61
N PRO A 68 -4.80 9.95 12.24
CA PRO A 68 -5.34 11.30 12.28
C PRO A 68 -6.34 11.54 11.13
N VAL A 69 -7.46 12.17 11.45
CA VAL A 69 -8.42 12.69 10.46
C VAL A 69 -8.24 14.21 10.40
N THR A 70 -7.38 14.68 9.50
CA THR A 70 -7.02 16.10 9.37
C THR A 70 -6.56 16.41 7.95
N ALA A 71 -6.78 17.65 7.50
CA ALA A 71 -6.20 18.20 6.27
C ALA A 71 -4.84 18.88 6.51
N SER A 72 -4.40 19.05 7.76
CA SER A 72 -3.15 19.72 8.11
C SER A 72 -2.04 18.73 8.47
N CYS A 73 -0.89 18.82 7.79
CA CYS A 73 0.28 18.00 8.11
C CYS A 73 0.80 18.26 9.52
N ALA A 74 0.86 19.51 9.96
CA ALA A 74 1.31 19.86 11.31
C ALA A 74 0.39 19.27 12.40
N LEU A 75 -0.93 19.32 12.20
CA LEU A 75 -1.86 18.66 13.11
C LEU A 75 -1.73 17.13 13.07
N GLY A 76 -1.39 16.57 11.90
CA GLY A 76 -1.07 15.15 11.75
C GLY A 76 0.14 14.73 12.57
N VAL A 77 1.24 15.49 12.49
CA VAL A 77 2.44 15.32 13.32
C VAL A 77 2.08 15.34 14.80
N SER A 78 1.44 16.41 15.27
CA SER A 78 1.06 16.52 16.69
C SER A 78 0.15 15.39 17.15
N TRP A 79 -0.73 14.88 16.29
CA TRP A 79 -1.56 13.73 16.62
C TRP A 79 -0.74 12.47 16.86
N TRP A 80 0.20 12.16 15.96
CA TRP A 80 1.09 11.00 16.09
C TRP A 80 2.02 11.11 17.30
N GLU A 81 2.55 12.30 17.56
CA GLU A 81 3.37 12.59 18.75
C GLU A 81 2.56 12.37 20.04
N ASN A 82 1.35 12.95 20.12
CA ASN A 82 0.46 12.78 21.28
C ASN A 82 0.01 11.32 21.48
N ALA A 83 -0.09 10.55 20.40
CA ALA A 83 -0.36 9.11 20.47
C ALA A 83 0.86 8.29 20.93
N GLY A 84 2.07 8.88 21.01
CA GLY A 84 3.32 8.17 21.29
C GLY A 84 3.73 7.25 20.14
N ARG A 85 3.34 7.59 18.90
CA ARG A 85 3.53 6.76 17.70
C ARG A 85 4.21 7.53 16.56
N PHE A 86 4.99 8.55 16.90
CA PHE A 86 5.86 9.26 15.97
C PHE A 86 7.29 8.73 16.13
N SER A 87 7.97 8.51 15.01
CA SER A 87 9.32 7.93 14.96
C SER A 87 10.16 8.63 13.90
N ASP A 88 11.48 8.64 14.12
CA ASP A 88 12.46 9.14 13.14
C ASP A 88 12.78 8.10 12.04
N TYR A 89 12.26 6.89 12.16
CA TYR A 89 12.54 5.77 11.26
C TYR A 89 11.33 5.45 10.36
N PRO A 90 11.53 5.00 9.12
CA PRO A 90 10.45 4.57 8.24
C PRO A 90 9.88 3.22 8.69
N GLY A 91 8.58 3.07 8.45
CA GLY A 91 7.86 1.81 8.56
C GLY A 91 6.93 1.59 7.37
N ILE A 92 6.68 0.33 7.02
CA ILE A 92 5.75 -0.03 5.95
C ILE A 92 4.33 0.35 6.38
N GLY A 93 3.64 1.13 5.55
CA GLY A 93 2.33 1.72 5.85
C GLY A 93 2.39 2.98 6.74
N ALA A 94 3.58 3.42 7.16
CA ALA A 94 3.72 4.64 7.93
C ALA A 94 3.35 5.88 7.10
N GLN A 95 2.81 6.88 7.77
CA GLN A 95 2.62 8.21 7.20
C GLN A 95 3.92 9.01 7.41
N VAL A 96 4.64 9.33 6.34
CA VAL A 96 5.83 10.19 6.40
C VAL A 96 5.42 11.66 6.32
N PHE A 97 6.11 12.53 7.05
CA PHE A 97 5.92 13.98 7.05
C PHE A 97 7.20 14.70 6.59
N PHE A 98 7.01 15.82 5.90
CA PHE A 98 8.10 16.56 5.29
C PHE A 98 8.08 18.06 5.65
N GLY A 99 9.26 18.67 5.54
CA GLY A 99 9.48 20.09 5.74
C GLY A 99 9.60 20.50 7.21
N SER A 100 9.66 21.82 7.43
CA SER A 100 9.85 22.38 8.76
C SER A 100 8.74 21.93 9.71
N GLY A 101 9.11 21.25 10.80
CA GLY A 101 8.16 20.68 11.76
C GLY A 101 7.21 19.63 11.17
N GLY A 102 7.52 19.07 10.00
CA GLY A 102 6.67 18.12 9.28
C GLY A 102 5.38 18.73 8.71
N GLY A 103 5.31 20.07 8.64
CA GLY A 103 4.09 20.79 8.27
C GLY A 103 3.86 20.97 6.77
N SER A 104 4.82 20.60 5.91
CA SER A 104 4.78 20.98 4.48
C SER A 104 4.10 19.95 3.59
N HIS A 105 4.34 18.66 3.79
CA HIS A 105 3.78 17.60 2.96
C HIS A 105 3.74 16.26 3.70
N THR A 106 2.97 15.30 3.18
CA THR A 106 2.91 13.95 3.72
C THR A 106 2.67 12.89 2.65
N GLY A 107 3.08 11.66 2.95
CA GLY A 107 2.95 10.50 2.06
C GLY A 107 2.78 9.19 2.82
N LEU A 108 2.45 8.11 2.10
CA LEU A 108 2.34 6.76 2.67
C LEU A 108 3.49 5.90 2.17
N VAL A 109 4.31 5.39 3.11
CA VAL A 109 5.49 4.56 2.80
C VAL A 109 5.04 3.15 2.40
N TYR A 110 5.41 2.72 1.20
CA TYR A 110 5.15 1.36 0.72
C TYR A 110 6.38 0.46 0.67
N ALA A 111 7.58 1.04 0.69
CA ALA A 111 8.84 0.32 0.82
C ALA A 111 9.91 1.24 1.41
N TYR A 112 10.96 0.66 1.97
CA TYR A 112 12.18 1.37 2.31
C TYR A 112 13.38 0.43 2.16
N ASP A 113 14.56 1.00 1.97
CA ASP A 113 15.83 0.30 2.00
C ASP A 113 16.83 1.06 2.90
N ALA A 114 18.12 0.76 2.75
CA ALA A 114 19.18 1.39 3.53
C ALA A 114 19.24 2.91 3.32
N ASP A 115 18.82 3.42 2.17
CA ASP A 115 19.07 4.79 1.71
C ASP A 115 17.80 5.53 1.28
N PHE A 116 16.74 4.82 0.92
CA PHE A 116 15.53 5.40 0.36
C PHE A 116 14.26 4.96 1.09
N ILE A 117 13.27 5.85 1.05
CA ILE A 117 11.85 5.52 1.22
C ILE A 117 11.16 5.62 -0.13
N TYR A 118 10.15 4.78 -0.30
CA TYR A 118 9.29 4.77 -1.47
C TYR A 118 7.85 5.01 -1.01
N THR A 119 7.22 6.04 -1.55
CA THR A 119 5.97 6.58 -1.03
C THR A 119 4.91 6.73 -2.12
N ALA A 120 3.64 6.58 -1.75
CA ALA A 120 2.50 7.02 -2.53
C ALA A 120 1.99 8.33 -1.92
N GLU A 121 1.96 9.40 -2.71
CA GLU A 121 1.73 10.77 -2.25
C GLU A 121 0.61 11.40 -3.07
N GLY A 122 -0.40 11.96 -2.39
CA GLY A 122 -1.45 12.78 -3.00
C GLY A 122 -1.11 14.26 -2.91
N ASN A 123 -1.67 15.06 -3.80
CA ASN A 123 -1.34 16.48 -3.96
C ASN A 123 0.18 16.69 -4.08
N THR A 124 0.78 15.92 -4.99
CA THR A 124 2.14 16.15 -5.48
C THR A 124 2.12 16.19 -7.01
N ASN A 125 3.25 16.41 -7.65
CA ASN A 125 3.41 16.40 -9.11
C ASN A 125 4.70 15.66 -9.47
N SER A 126 4.96 15.41 -10.75
CA SER A 126 6.18 14.72 -11.20
C SER A 126 7.48 15.34 -10.68
N SER A 127 7.58 16.68 -10.67
CA SER A 127 8.77 17.44 -10.25
C SER A 127 8.94 17.63 -8.74
N GLY A 128 7.91 17.35 -7.93
CA GLY A 128 7.94 17.57 -6.48
C GLY A 128 7.85 19.04 -6.06
N SER A 129 7.32 19.93 -6.91
CA SER A 129 7.11 21.34 -6.58
C SER A 129 5.96 21.54 -5.57
N ALA A 130 5.83 22.76 -5.02
CA ALA A 130 4.88 23.09 -3.97
C ALA A 130 3.40 22.95 -4.39
N GLU A 131 3.10 23.00 -5.69
CA GLU A 131 1.74 22.89 -6.23
C GLU A 131 1.51 21.47 -6.76
N GLY A 132 0.96 20.61 -5.92
CA GLY A 132 0.58 19.26 -6.33
C GLY A 132 -0.60 19.24 -7.28
N ASP A 133 -0.67 18.24 -8.16
CA ASP A 133 -1.76 18.09 -9.14
C ASP A 133 -2.41 16.70 -9.14
N GLY A 134 -1.89 15.76 -8.35
CA GLY A 134 -2.35 14.40 -8.39
C GLY A 134 -1.67 13.46 -7.42
N VAL A 135 -1.85 12.16 -7.67
CA VAL A 135 -1.27 11.08 -6.88
C VAL A 135 -0.12 10.42 -7.63
N TYR A 136 1.05 10.35 -6.99
CA TYR A 136 2.28 9.85 -7.59
C TYR A 136 3.03 8.91 -6.66
N LEU A 137 3.85 8.06 -7.26
CA LEU A 137 4.90 7.34 -6.53
C LEU A 137 6.15 8.21 -6.47
N LYS A 138 6.77 8.28 -5.29
CA LYS A 138 8.02 9.00 -5.07
C LYS A 138 9.08 8.09 -4.48
N LYS A 139 10.33 8.36 -4.86
CA LYS A 139 11.55 7.83 -4.24
C LYS A 139 12.23 9.01 -3.56
N ARG A 140 12.45 8.92 -2.26
CA ARG A 140 13.08 9.99 -1.46
C ARG A 140 14.22 9.43 -0.65
N ALA A 141 15.30 10.19 -0.50
CA ALA A 141 16.38 9.80 0.40
C ALA A 141 15.84 9.82 1.84
N ARG A 142 15.94 8.70 2.56
CA ARG A 142 15.31 8.56 3.88
C ARG A 142 15.98 9.38 4.98
N ARG A 143 17.20 9.85 4.71
CA ARG A 143 18.01 10.71 5.60
C ARG A 143 18.07 12.16 5.10
N ASP A 144 17.23 12.53 4.13
CA ASP A 144 17.10 13.91 3.69
C ASP A 144 16.60 14.78 4.85
N THR A 145 17.19 15.95 5.06
CA THR A 145 16.75 16.92 6.08
C THR A 145 15.31 17.40 5.89
N TYR A 146 14.76 17.24 4.69
CA TYR A 146 13.37 17.53 4.39
C TYR A 146 12.42 16.44 4.90
N VAL A 147 12.90 15.24 5.23
CA VAL A 147 12.11 14.20 5.91
C VAL A 147 12.09 14.54 7.41
N TYR A 148 10.91 14.85 7.93
CA TYR A 148 10.76 15.22 9.33
C TYR A 148 10.58 14.00 10.24
N GLY A 149 9.75 13.04 9.83
CA GLY A 149 9.51 11.83 10.61
C GLY A 149 8.29 11.05 10.13
N TYR A 150 7.91 10.04 10.91
CA TYR A 150 6.96 9.02 10.49
C TYR A 150 5.93 8.74 11.59
N GLY A 151 4.65 8.88 11.26
CA GLY A 151 3.53 8.41 12.08
C GLY A 151 3.25 6.94 11.83
N TYR A 152 3.17 6.13 12.88
CA TYR A 152 2.92 4.69 12.81
C TYR A 152 1.47 4.35 13.12
N PRO A 153 0.66 3.96 12.12
CA PRO A 153 -0.70 3.49 12.37
C PRO A 153 -0.74 2.25 13.26
N SER A 154 -1.82 2.12 14.03
CA SER A 154 -2.04 0.96 14.92
C SER A 154 -2.56 -0.26 14.17
N TYR A 155 -1.72 -0.84 13.33
CA TYR A 155 -2.04 -2.08 12.64
C TYR A 155 -2.14 -3.27 13.62
N PRO A 156 -3.18 -4.10 13.53
CA PRO A 156 -3.32 -5.29 14.39
C PRO A 156 -2.15 -6.27 14.29
N THR A 157 -1.54 -6.38 13.11
CA THR A 157 -0.39 -7.24 12.83
C THR A 157 0.94 -6.64 13.25
N GLY A 158 0.93 -5.46 13.88
CA GLY A 158 2.14 -4.65 14.10
C GLY A 158 2.63 -3.97 12.82
N ILE A 159 3.71 -3.20 12.95
CA ILE A 159 4.34 -2.47 11.84
C ILE A 159 5.76 -3.02 11.59
N VAL A 160 6.11 -3.18 10.31
CA VAL A 160 7.48 -3.51 9.90
C VAL A 160 8.25 -2.22 9.76
N THR A 161 9.24 -1.99 10.62
CA THR A 161 9.96 -0.71 10.74
C THR A 161 11.46 -0.88 10.91
N ALA A 162 12.21 0.14 10.52
CA ALA A 162 13.64 0.27 10.79
C ALA A 162 13.97 0.87 12.17
N ASP A 163 12.95 1.19 12.98
CA ASP A 163 13.14 1.73 14.33
C ASP A 163 13.65 0.66 15.31
N PRO A 164 14.89 0.78 15.84
CA PRO A 164 15.42 -0.20 16.79
C PRO A 164 14.75 -0.13 18.16
N ALA A 165 14.14 1.01 18.52
CA ALA A 165 13.46 1.21 19.79
C ALA A 165 11.99 0.78 19.75
N TRP A 166 11.43 0.54 18.56
CA TRP A 166 10.05 0.13 18.40
C TRP A 166 9.83 -1.31 18.83
N LYS A 167 9.55 -1.48 20.11
CA LYS A 167 9.06 -2.73 20.68
C LYS A 167 7.57 -2.78 20.38
N ASN A 168 7.18 -3.54 19.35
CA ASN A 168 5.79 -3.95 19.19
C ASN A 168 5.27 -4.41 20.56
N PRO A 169 4.19 -3.85 21.13
CA PRO A 169 3.47 -4.58 22.15
C PRO A 169 3.02 -5.88 21.48
N THR A 170 3.66 -7.00 21.86
CA THR A 170 3.45 -8.36 21.33
C THR A 170 1.95 -8.65 21.12
N ALA A 171 1.50 -9.33 20.06
CA ALA A 171 1.92 -10.69 19.69
C ALA A 171 1.36 -11.13 18.30
N PRO A 172 1.82 -12.26 17.71
CA PRO A 172 2.85 -13.20 18.18
C PRO A 172 4.08 -13.29 17.26
N SER A 173 5.19 -13.80 17.83
CA SER A 173 6.30 -14.38 17.07
C SER A 173 5.82 -15.66 16.37
N GLN A 174 5.19 -15.53 15.22
CA GLN A 174 5.09 -16.61 14.26
C GLN A 174 5.59 -16.07 12.92
N GLN A 175 6.48 -16.83 12.29
CA GLN A 175 6.55 -16.84 10.83
C GLN A 175 5.10 -16.92 10.33
N GLU A 176 4.64 -15.98 9.51
CA GLU A 176 3.37 -16.12 8.82
C GLU A 176 3.45 -17.37 7.93
N GLU A 177 2.97 -18.50 8.43
CA GLU A 177 2.41 -19.53 7.57
C GLU A 177 1.24 -18.88 6.81
N ALA A 178 1.24 -19.05 5.50
CA ALA A 178 0.18 -18.57 4.63
C ALA A 178 -1.18 -19.08 5.14
N VAL A 179 -2.05 -18.18 5.60
CA VAL A 179 -3.41 -18.52 5.99
C VAL A 179 -4.15 -18.97 4.74
N ALA A 180 -4.46 -20.26 4.67
CA ALA A 180 -5.30 -20.82 3.61
C ALA A 180 -6.70 -20.20 3.70
N LEU A 181 -7.21 -19.70 2.57
CA LEU A 181 -8.60 -19.24 2.42
C LEU A 181 -9.57 -20.33 2.89
N THR A 182 -10.49 -19.98 3.79
CA THR A 182 -11.49 -20.91 4.32
C THR A 182 -12.71 -21.01 3.39
N ASP A 183 -13.50 -22.10 3.51
CA ASP A 183 -14.74 -22.28 2.74
C ASP A 183 -15.75 -21.14 2.94
N ASP A 184 -15.70 -20.46 4.09
CA ASP A 184 -16.56 -19.31 4.39
C ASP A 184 -16.07 -18.01 3.74
N ASP A 185 -14.76 -17.83 3.57
CA ASP A 185 -14.18 -16.73 2.80
C ASP A 185 -14.52 -16.88 1.31
N ILE A 186 -14.47 -18.11 0.79
CA ILE A 186 -14.88 -18.47 -0.57
C ILE A 186 -16.37 -18.15 -0.81
N LYS A 187 -17.25 -18.48 0.15
CA LYS A 187 -18.69 -18.15 0.08
C LYS A 187 -19.00 -16.66 0.18
N LYS A 188 -18.15 -15.86 0.83
CA LYS A 188 -18.31 -14.40 0.91
C LYS A 188 -17.92 -13.72 -0.39
N ILE A 189 -16.80 -14.14 -0.99
CA ILE A 189 -16.33 -13.62 -2.28
C ILE A 189 -17.31 -13.98 -3.39
N GLY A 190 -17.84 -15.21 -3.39
CA GLY A 190 -18.86 -15.66 -4.36
C GLY A 190 -20.15 -14.83 -4.34
N ARG A 191 -20.55 -14.28 -3.19
CA ARG A 191 -21.74 -13.42 -3.07
C ARG A 191 -21.55 -12.00 -3.61
N GLN A 192 -20.33 -11.50 -3.65
CA GLN A 192 -20.04 -10.14 -4.13
C GLN A 192 -19.93 -10.02 -5.66
N VAL A 193 -19.72 -11.13 -6.38
CA VAL A 193 -19.51 -11.13 -7.84
C VAL A 193 -20.84 -11.21 -8.63
N VAL A 194 -21.95 -11.61 -8.01
CA VAL A 194 -23.25 -11.82 -8.68
C VAL A 194 -23.99 -10.51 -9.01
N THR A 195 -23.53 -9.35 -8.58
CA THR A 195 -24.16 -8.06 -8.92
C THR A 195 -23.75 -7.48 -10.28
N GLY A 196 -22.91 -8.18 -11.08
CA GLY A 196 -22.31 -7.63 -12.30
C GLY A 196 -22.52 -8.37 -13.62
N ALA A 197 -23.18 -9.54 -13.66
CA ALA A 197 -23.28 -10.33 -14.90
C ALA A 197 -24.67 -10.22 -15.55
N ASN A 198 -24.77 -9.33 -16.55
CA ASN A 198 -25.89 -9.28 -17.49
C ASN A 198 -26.06 -10.62 -18.21
N GLY A 199 -27.16 -11.34 -17.95
CA GLY A 199 -27.56 -12.49 -18.77
C GLY A 199 -28.24 -13.66 -18.06
N ALA A 200 -28.29 -13.68 -16.72
CA ALA A 200 -29.08 -14.67 -16.00
C ALA A 200 -30.57 -14.31 -16.07
N LYS A 201 -31.42 -15.21 -16.55
CA LYS A 201 -32.87 -14.99 -16.60
C LYS A 201 -33.56 -15.20 -15.24
N SER A 202 -32.88 -15.83 -14.27
CA SER A 202 -33.32 -15.98 -12.87
C SER A 202 -32.17 -16.50 -11.98
N PRO A 203 -32.11 -16.17 -10.67
CA PRO A 203 -31.17 -16.74 -9.70
C PRO A 203 -31.27 -18.26 -9.50
N ASP A 204 -32.39 -18.87 -9.92
CA ASP A 204 -32.69 -20.30 -9.71
C ASP A 204 -32.30 -21.18 -10.91
N ASP A 205 -31.56 -20.65 -11.89
CA ASP A 205 -31.14 -21.41 -13.06
C ASP A 205 -29.95 -22.34 -12.71
N PRO A 206 -30.11 -23.67 -12.78
CA PRO A 206 -29.07 -24.63 -12.41
C PRO A 206 -27.84 -24.57 -13.33
N THR A 207 -27.93 -23.92 -14.48
CA THR A 207 -26.78 -23.70 -15.38
C THR A 207 -25.81 -22.63 -14.84
N VAL A 208 -26.30 -21.71 -14.00
CA VAL A 208 -25.50 -20.67 -13.34
C VAL A 208 -24.65 -21.28 -12.23
N GLU A 209 -25.23 -22.18 -11.43
CA GLU A 209 -24.52 -22.84 -10.32
C GLU A 209 -23.39 -23.75 -10.82
N TRP A 210 -23.61 -24.47 -11.94
CA TRP A 210 -22.60 -25.31 -12.58
C TRP A 210 -21.48 -24.50 -13.24
N ALA A 211 -21.82 -23.42 -13.96
CA ALA A 211 -20.83 -22.56 -14.62
C ALA A 211 -19.98 -21.78 -13.60
N MET A 212 -20.58 -21.28 -12.52
CA MET A 212 -19.88 -20.61 -11.44
C MET A 212 -18.96 -21.56 -10.67
N SER A 213 -19.44 -22.76 -10.33
CA SER A 213 -18.62 -23.78 -9.66
C SER A 213 -17.44 -24.23 -10.52
N SER A 214 -17.64 -24.33 -11.84
CA SER A 214 -16.58 -24.70 -12.78
C SER A 214 -15.53 -23.60 -12.95
N PHE A 215 -15.94 -22.33 -13.06
CA PHE A 215 -15.01 -21.20 -13.22
C PHE A 215 -14.25 -20.89 -11.93
N LEU A 216 -14.92 -20.90 -10.77
CA LEU A 216 -14.28 -20.77 -9.46
C LEU A 216 -13.33 -21.94 -9.18
N GLY A 217 -13.73 -23.16 -9.52
CA GLY A 217 -12.88 -24.35 -9.39
C GLY A 217 -11.62 -24.27 -10.23
N LEU A 218 -11.72 -23.79 -11.48
CA LEU A 218 -10.56 -23.62 -12.37
C LEU A 218 -9.61 -22.51 -11.89
N THR A 219 -10.18 -21.40 -11.42
CA THR A 219 -9.42 -20.25 -10.87
C THR A 219 -8.70 -20.65 -9.59
N TYR A 220 -9.38 -21.38 -8.71
CA TYR A 220 -8.82 -21.93 -7.47
C TYR A 220 -7.68 -22.93 -7.74
N LYS A 221 -7.87 -23.85 -8.69
CA LYS A 221 -6.84 -24.83 -9.08
C LYS A 221 -5.61 -24.14 -9.66
N THR A 222 -5.80 -23.11 -10.48
CA THR A 222 -4.72 -22.30 -11.06
C THR A 222 -3.95 -21.53 -9.98
N ALA A 223 -4.65 -20.88 -9.04
CA ALA A 223 -4.03 -20.16 -7.94
C ALA A 223 -3.22 -21.08 -7.02
N ARG A 224 -3.71 -22.30 -6.73
CA ARG A 224 -2.97 -23.30 -5.97
C ARG A 224 -1.70 -23.79 -6.67
N THR A 225 -1.77 -24.01 -7.98
CA THR A 225 -0.59 -24.40 -8.78
C THR A 225 0.47 -23.30 -8.74
N ILE A 226 0.08 -22.04 -8.95
CA ILE A 226 0.99 -20.89 -8.88
C ILE A 226 1.62 -20.77 -7.48
N ALA A 227 0.85 -20.94 -6.41
CA ALA A 227 1.37 -20.87 -5.04
C ALA A 227 2.38 -22.00 -4.75
N ALA A 228 2.14 -23.21 -5.26
CA ALA A 228 3.07 -24.32 -5.14
C ALA A 228 4.38 -24.07 -5.93
N ASP A 229 4.26 -23.51 -7.13
CA ASP A 229 5.42 -23.16 -7.96
C ASP A 229 6.27 -22.05 -7.30
N VAL A 230 5.64 -21.05 -6.70
CA VAL A 230 6.32 -19.99 -5.93
C VAL A 230 7.03 -20.55 -4.71
N ALA A 231 6.40 -21.48 -3.97
CA ALA A 231 7.03 -22.14 -2.83
C ALA A 231 8.25 -22.99 -3.24
N ALA A 232 8.15 -23.70 -4.36
CA ALA A 232 9.26 -24.49 -4.91
C ALA A 232 10.43 -23.60 -5.37
N VAL A 233 10.14 -22.46 -6.00
CA VAL A 233 11.16 -21.46 -6.37
C VAL A 233 11.82 -20.88 -5.12
N LYS A 234 11.05 -20.53 -4.09
CA LYS A 234 11.56 -20.00 -2.82
C LYS A 234 12.49 -21.00 -2.11
N ALA A 235 12.07 -22.26 -1.98
CA ALA A 235 12.90 -23.31 -1.39
C ALA A 235 14.20 -23.53 -2.18
N LYS A 236 14.15 -23.39 -3.51
CA LYS A 236 15.35 -23.49 -4.35
C LYS A 236 16.28 -22.30 -4.18
N VAL A 237 15.74 -21.08 -4.08
CA VAL A 237 16.50 -19.86 -3.76
C VAL A 237 17.16 -19.96 -2.37
N GLU A 238 16.44 -20.47 -1.38
CA GLU A 238 16.97 -20.69 -0.03
C GLU A 238 18.04 -21.79 0.00
N SER A 239 17.87 -22.87 -0.75
CA SER A 239 18.89 -23.93 -0.89
C SER A 239 20.17 -23.45 -1.59
N LEU A 240 20.07 -22.38 -2.39
CA LEU A 240 21.21 -21.71 -3.03
C LEU A 240 21.87 -20.67 -2.13
N SER A 241 21.26 -20.32 -0.98
CA SER A 241 21.73 -19.26 -0.08
C SER A 241 22.65 -19.72 1.06
N VAL A 242 23.05 -20.99 1.11
CA VAL A 242 24.11 -21.42 2.05
C VAL A 242 25.48 -21.09 1.45
N GLY A 243 25.93 -19.86 1.70
CA GLY A 243 27.23 -19.33 1.29
C GLY A 243 27.09 -18.24 0.24
N GLY A 244 27.01 -16.99 0.72
CA GLY A 244 26.92 -15.73 -0.02
C GLY A 244 27.12 -15.80 -1.54
N VAL A 245 26.00 -15.71 -2.28
CA VAL A 245 26.03 -15.48 -3.72
C VAL A 245 25.88 -13.99 -3.95
N ASP A 246 26.93 -13.40 -4.49
CA ASP A 246 26.91 -12.05 -5.05
C ASP A 246 25.98 -12.04 -6.28
N LEU A 247 24.83 -11.37 -6.13
CA LEU A 247 23.77 -11.30 -7.14
C LEU A 247 24.23 -10.57 -8.40
N ASP A 248 25.24 -9.69 -8.29
CA ASP A 248 25.80 -8.97 -9.42
C ASP A 248 26.68 -9.92 -10.27
N ALA A 249 27.47 -10.78 -9.62
CA ALA A 249 28.26 -11.82 -10.30
C ALA A 249 27.39 -12.89 -10.99
N LEU A 250 26.19 -13.16 -10.48
CA LEU A 250 25.22 -14.05 -11.12
C LEU A 250 24.56 -13.38 -12.33
N ALA A 251 24.21 -12.10 -12.22
CA ALA A 251 23.64 -11.33 -13.32
C ALA A 251 24.63 -11.24 -14.50
N GLU A 252 25.92 -11.05 -14.22
CA GLU A 252 26.98 -10.97 -15.24
C GLU A 252 27.15 -12.31 -15.97
N LYS A 253 27.22 -13.44 -15.24
CA LYS A 253 27.30 -14.79 -15.86
C LYS A 253 26.08 -15.17 -16.68
N VAL A 254 24.89 -14.68 -16.30
CA VAL A 254 23.65 -14.91 -17.05
C VAL A 254 23.66 -14.08 -18.33
N ALA A 255 24.13 -12.84 -18.28
CA ALA A 255 24.28 -11.98 -19.46
C ALA A 255 25.27 -12.57 -20.48
N ASP A 256 26.43 -13.08 -20.02
CA ASP A 256 27.43 -13.71 -20.89
C ASP A 256 26.91 -14.96 -21.60
N LYS A 257 26.14 -15.80 -20.88
CA LYS A 257 25.51 -17.00 -21.48
C LYS A 257 24.40 -16.66 -22.47
N LEU A 258 23.65 -15.59 -22.22
CA LEU A 258 22.64 -15.08 -23.15
C LEU A 258 23.30 -14.51 -24.41
N ALA A 259 24.40 -13.77 -24.26
CA ALA A 259 25.17 -13.25 -25.39
C ALA A 259 25.76 -14.37 -26.25
N ALA A 260 26.33 -15.42 -25.63
CA ALA A 260 26.87 -16.57 -26.34
C ALA A 260 25.79 -17.35 -27.12
N ARG A 261 24.57 -17.47 -26.58
CA ARG A 261 23.43 -18.11 -27.27
C ARG A 261 22.80 -17.28 -28.37
N LEU A 262 23.01 -15.97 -28.37
CA LEU A 262 22.55 -15.07 -29.42
C LEU A 262 23.57 -14.95 -30.57
N ALA A 263 24.77 -15.53 -30.40
CA ALA A 263 25.86 -15.53 -31.37
C ALA A 263 26.00 -16.87 -32.14
N GLU A 264 25.20 -17.89 -31.79
CA GLU A 264 25.01 -19.14 -32.56
C GLU A 264 23.76 -19.03 -33.46
#